data_AF-A0A0C9WA84-F1
#
_entry.id   AF-A0A0C9WA84-F1
#
_cell.length_a   1.000
_cell.length_b   1.000
_cell.length_c   1.000
_cell.angle_alpha   90.00
_cell.angle_beta   90.00
_cell.angle_gamma   90.00
#
_symmetry.space_group_name_H-M   'P 1'
#
loop_
_entity.id
_entity.type
_entity.pdbx_description
1 polymer ?
#
loop_
_entity_poly.entity_id
_entity_poly.type
_entity_poly.pdbx_seq_one_letter_code
_entity_poly.pdbx_strand_id
1 'polypeptide(L)'
;MEFPEGFTTPSPTVLDTFVQHARQQIHNPDPLTNYIHIPPDLSPEWQAFFGKELAFAERKCGTEMNENRILWEKRGLRMEDEGLDEFNMMFASTVRKEEGNRFFRQNDMESALEAYTLAVRMFPLPDAQLNLAQAALQSYRYEIAEEQCTDALTTGLMQSRMNQAKAYYRRAKARRCLGKLTEALGDIQATLALESNDHFLQEESAEICRVLELSQEEQTSYIVSRPKAEAARESWAGILAMGVVEIDVPGSFDLGQQMRAQGPPMF
;
A
#
# COMPACT_ATOMS: atom_id res chain seq x y z
N MET A 1 35.33 17.47 -12.94
CA MET A 1 33.98 18.03 -12.79
C MET A 1 34.16 19.28 -11.96
N GLU A 2 34.18 20.45 -12.61
CA GLU A 2 34.30 21.73 -11.91
C GLU A 2 32.91 22.11 -11.40
N PHE A 3 32.83 22.51 -10.12
CA PHE A 3 31.57 22.93 -9.51
C PHE A 3 31.18 24.33 -10.02
N PRO A 4 29.89 24.70 -10.03
CA PRO A 4 29.45 26.05 -10.39
C PRO A 4 30.17 27.12 -9.56
N GLU A 5 30.36 28.32 -10.13
CA GLU A 5 31.02 29.44 -9.43
C GLU A 5 30.38 29.70 -8.06
N GLY A 6 31.21 29.78 -7.02
CA GLY A 6 30.78 29.97 -5.62
C GLY A 6 30.71 28.69 -4.78
N PHE A 7 30.83 27.50 -5.38
CA PHE A 7 30.88 26.24 -4.65
C PHE A 7 32.33 25.80 -4.41
N THR A 8 32.71 25.67 -3.14
CA THR A 8 34.01 25.10 -2.74
C THR A 8 33.93 23.58 -2.69
N THR A 9 34.95 22.88 -3.17
CA THR A 9 35.08 21.43 -2.97
C THR A 9 35.07 21.10 -1.47
N PRO A 10 34.21 20.19 -1.00
CA PRO A 10 34.20 19.79 0.41
C PRO A 10 35.58 19.24 0.81
N SER A 11 36.01 19.49 2.04
CA SER A 11 37.27 18.93 2.52
C SER A 11 37.18 17.40 2.60
N PRO A 12 38.31 16.67 2.48
CA PRO A 12 38.32 15.21 2.64
C PRO A 12 37.66 14.75 3.95
N THR A 13 37.86 15.50 5.04
CA THR A 13 37.22 15.22 6.34
C THR A 13 35.71 15.33 6.28
N VAL A 14 35.16 16.36 5.62
CA VAL A 14 33.71 16.53 5.45
C VAL A 14 33.13 15.40 4.61
N LEU A 15 33.83 15.00 3.54
CA LEU A 15 33.42 13.86 2.71
C LEU A 15 33.45 12.56 3.51
N ASP A 16 34.49 12.30 4.29
CA ASP A 16 34.60 11.10 5.12
C ASP A 16 33.51 11.06 6.20
N THR A 17 33.22 12.18 6.86
CA THR A 17 32.11 12.28 7.82
C THR A 17 30.76 12.00 7.15
N PHE A 18 30.52 12.57 5.97
CA PHE A 18 29.31 12.32 5.20
C PHE A 18 29.17 10.84 4.82
N VAL A 19 30.24 10.22 4.30
CA VAL A 19 30.23 8.79 3.91
C VAL A 19 30.02 7.90 5.12
N GLN A 20 30.63 8.21 6.27
CA GLN A 20 30.41 7.46 7.51
C GLN A 20 28.96 7.58 7.98
N HIS A 21 28.39 8.79 7.96
CA HIS A 21 26.99 9.00 8.29
C HIS A 21 26.06 8.22 7.34
N ALA A 22 26.27 8.31 6.03
CA ALA A 22 25.48 7.57 5.04
C ALA A 22 25.54 6.06 5.25
N ARG A 23 26.71 5.51 5.62
CA ARG A 23 26.85 4.09 5.96
C ARG A 23 26.11 3.72 7.24
N GLN A 24 26.13 4.58 8.25
CA GLN A 24 25.40 4.34 9.49
C GLN A 24 23.88 4.31 9.24
N GLN A 25 23.38 5.22 8.40
CA GLN A 25 21.96 5.27 8.02
C GLN A 25 21.47 3.99 7.32
N ILE A 26 22.36 3.18 6.72
CA ILE A 26 21.96 1.87 6.16
C ILE A 26 21.45 0.93 7.26
N HIS A 27 22.09 0.91 8.42
CA HIS A 27 21.80 -0.04 9.50
C HIS A 27 21.02 0.58 10.66
N ASN A 28 21.05 1.91 10.77
CA ASN A 28 20.36 2.66 11.82
C ASN A 28 19.76 3.92 11.20
N PRO A 29 18.69 3.76 10.41
CA PRO A 29 18.08 4.87 9.73
C PRO A 29 17.23 5.72 10.69
N ASP A 30 17.08 7.02 10.41
CA ASP A 30 16.33 7.98 11.24
C ASP A 30 14.87 7.52 11.48
N PRO A 31 14.26 7.70 12.66
CA PRO A 31 12.93 7.17 12.93
C PRO A 31 11.87 7.74 11.97
N LEU A 32 10.86 6.93 11.60
CA LEU A 32 9.80 7.34 10.67
C LEU A 32 8.98 8.53 11.18
N THR A 33 8.96 8.77 12.48
CA THR A 33 8.36 9.97 13.09
C THR A 33 8.93 11.28 12.53
N ASN A 34 10.14 11.25 11.94
CA ASN A 34 10.72 12.42 11.28
C ASN A 34 10.07 12.72 9.92
N TYR A 35 9.43 11.74 9.29
CA TYR A 35 8.87 11.84 7.93
C TYR A 35 7.34 11.77 7.90
N ILE A 36 6.71 11.64 9.06
CA ILE A 36 5.25 11.58 9.24
C ILE A 36 4.82 12.79 10.05
N HIS A 37 4.22 13.78 9.38
CA HIS A 37 3.87 15.07 9.99
C HIS A 37 2.45 15.06 10.56
N ILE A 38 2.31 14.59 11.80
CA ILE A 38 1.04 14.57 12.53
C ILE A 38 0.90 15.87 13.33
N PRO A 39 -0.22 16.62 13.20
CA PRO A 39 -0.47 17.80 14.03
C PRO A 39 -0.46 17.50 15.54
N PRO A 40 0.08 18.38 16.40
CA PRO A 40 0.27 18.11 17.83
C PRO A 40 -1.02 18.11 18.66
N ASP A 41 -2.06 18.84 18.24
CA ASP A 41 -3.29 19.09 19.01
C ASP A 41 -4.48 18.28 18.47
N LEU A 42 -4.35 16.96 18.45
CA LEU A 42 -5.40 16.05 17.98
C LEU A 42 -6.18 15.42 19.14
N SER A 43 -7.45 15.08 18.87
CA SER A 43 -8.25 14.30 19.81
C SER A 43 -7.64 12.89 20.01
N PRO A 44 -7.95 12.20 21.13
CA PRO A 44 -7.44 10.85 21.38
C PRO A 44 -7.77 9.86 20.26
N GLU A 45 -8.91 10.01 19.60
CA GLU A 45 -9.34 9.15 18.48
C GLU A 45 -8.42 9.34 17.26
N TRP A 46 -8.10 10.58 16.92
CA TRP A 46 -7.17 10.90 15.83
C TRP A 46 -5.73 10.50 16.15
N GLN A 47 -5.29 10.68 17.40
CA GLN A 47 -3.99 10.18 17.86
C GLN A 47 -3.90 8.65 17.72
N ALA A 48 -4.94 7.92 18.12
CA ALA A 48 -4.99 6.47 17.96
C ALA A 48 -5.03 6.05 16.48
N PHE A 49 -5.71 6.81 15.62
CA PHE A 49 -5.75 6.56 14.18
C PHE A 49 -4.35 6.68 13.54
N PHE A 50 -3.67 7.82 13.70
CA PHE A 50 -2.33 7.99 13.12
C PHE A 50 -1.27 7.16 13.82
N GLY A 51 -1.44 6.82 15.11
CA GLY A 51 -0.56 5.90 15.81
C GLY A 51 -0.58 4.49 15.19
N LYS A 52 -1.74 4.02 14.71
CA LYS A 52 -1.83 2.76 13.97
C LYS A 52 -1.13 2.83 12.62
N GLU A 53 -1.28 3.96 11.92
CA GLU A 53 -0.60 4.21 10.64
C GLU A 53 0.93 4.22 10.79
N LEU A 54 1.45 4.99 11.74
CA LEU A 54 2.89 5.00 12.06
C LEU A 54 3.40 3.59 12.39
N ALA A 55 2.69 2.86 13.27
CA ALA A 55 3.09 1.51 13.62
C ALA A 55 3.06 0.55 12.41
N PHE A 56 2.11 0.73 11.48
CA PHE A 56 2.06 -0.02 10.23
C PHE A 56 3.26 0.32 9.33
N ALA A 57 3.56 1.59 9.12
CA ALA A 57 4.70 2.06 8.34
C ALA A 57 6.04 1.55 8.91
N GLU A 58 6.22 1.60 10.24
CA GLU A 58 7.41 1.09 10.92
C GLU A 58 7.58 -0.42 10.70
N ARG A 59 6.50 -1.21 10.77
CA ARG A 59 6.55 -2.65 10.47
C ARG A 59 6.97 -2.93 9.03
N LYS A 60 6.46 -2.17 8.06
CA LYS A 60 6.82 -2.33 6.63
C LYS A 60 8.26 -1.90 6.34
N CYS A 61 8.77 -0.90 7.07
CA CYS A 61 10.15 -0.41 6.92
C CYS A 61 11.17 -1.26 7.67
N GLY A 62 10.80 -1.98 8.72
CA GLY A 62 11.75 -2.79 9.50
C GLY A 62 12.85 -1.93 10.15
N THR A 63 13.98 -2.56 10.46
CA THR A 63 15.08 -1.94 11.23
C THR A 63 16.23 -1.40 10.38
N GLU A 64 16.35 -1.84 9.12
CA GLU A 64 17.41 -1.44 8.19
C GLU A 64 16.82 -0.64 7.03
N MET A 65 17.67 0.08 6.30
CA MET A 65 17.27 0.80 5.10
C MET A 65 16.75 -0.18 4.03
N ASN A 66 15.54 0.09 3.53
CA ASN A 66 14.93 -0.65 2.42
C ASN A 66 14.06 0.26 1.55
N GLU A 67 13.47 -0.31 0.51
CA GLU A 67 12.64 0.43 -0.44
C GLU A 67 11.47 1.17 0.23
N ASN A 68 10.76 0.53 1.17
CA ASN A 68 9.64 1.16 1.87
C ASN A 68 10.10 2.39 2.65
N ARG A 69 11.25 2.30 3.31
CA ARG A 69 11.82 3.41 4.05
C ARG A 69 12.20 4.58 3.15
N ILE A 70 12.86 4.31 2.02
CA ILE A 70 13.18 5.34 1.01
C ILE A 70 11.90 6.02 0.51
N LEU A 71 10.82 5.26 0.32
CA LEU A 71 9.54 5.82 -0.12
C LEU A 71 8.92 6.75 0.93
N TRP A 72 8.92 6.37 2.21
CA TRP A 72 8.45 7.22 3.30
C TRP A 72 9.30 8.47 3.47
N GLU A 73 10.63 8.36 3.35
CA GLU A 73 11.56 9.50 3.40
C GLU A 73 11.28 10.49 2.27
N LYS A 74 11.19 10.02 1.02
CA LYS A 74 10.87 10.86 -0.13
C LYS A 74 9.51 11.54 0.01
N ARG A 75 8.51 10.82 0.55
CA ARG A 75 7.17 11.35 0.83
C ARG A 75 7.24 12.45 1.88
N GLY A 76 7.91 12.21 3.01
CA GLY A 76 8.06 13.17 4.10
C GLY A 76 8.77 14.45 3.66
N LEU A 77 9.92 14.32 2.97
CA LEU A 77 10.65 15.48 2.44
C LEU A 77 9.79 16.36 1.53
N ARG A 78 8.97 15.73 0.67
CA ARG A 78 8.02 16.48 -0.17
C ARG A 78 6.97 17.20 0.65
N MET A 79 6.44 16.56 1.69
CA MET A 79 5.46 17.18 2.58
C MET A 79 6.08 18.39 3.30
N GLU A 80 7.34 18.31 3.75
CA GLU A 80 8.05 19.44 4.34
C GLU A 80 8.18 20.61 3.37
N ASP A 81 8.62 20.34 2.13
CA ASP A 81 8.79 21.36 1.08
C ASP A 81 7.47 22.07 0.73
N GLU A 82 6.35 21.33 0.70
CA GLU A 82 5.03 21.82 0.34
C GLU A 82 4.22 22.32 1.57
N GLY A 83 4.75 22.17 2.80
CA GLY A 83 4.08 22.59 4.04
C GLY A 83 2.82 21.77 4.36
N LEU A 84 2.84 20.47 4.03
CA LEU A 84 1.71 19.53 4.15
C LEU A 84 1.80 18.67 5.41
N ASP A 85 0.64 18.20 5.87
CA ASP A 85 0.52 17.26 6.98
C ASP A 85 -0.18 15.94 6.59
N GLU A 86 -0.29 15.01 7.53
CA GLU A 86 -0.93 13.71 7.30
C GLU A 86 -2.42 13.80 6.93
N PHE A 87 -3.13 14.87 7.31
CA PHE A 87 -4.51 15.07 6.84
C PHE A 87 -4.53 15.44 5.36
N ASN A 88 -3.60 16.29 4.90
CA ASN A 88 -3.46 16.57 3.48
C ASN A 88 -3.18 15.29 2.68
N MET A 89 -2.31 14.42 3.21
CA MET A 89 -1.98 13.15 2.56
C MET A 89 -3.14 12.17 2.52
N MET A 90 -3.87 12.03 3.62
CA MET A 90 -5.09 11.20 3.68
C MET A 90 -6.18 11.72 2.72
N PHE A 91 -6.32 13.04 2.60
CA PHE A 91 -7.25 13.65 1.65
C PHE A 91 -6.82 13.41 0.20
N ALA A 92 -5.56 13.66 -0.13
CA ALA A 92 -5.01 13.41 -1.46
C ALA A 92 -5.15 11.93 -1.86
N SER A 93 -4.93 11.01 -0.92
CA SER A 93 -5.20 9.57 -1.11
C SER A 93 -6.66 9.32 -1.49
N THR A 94 -7.61 9.97 -0.80
CA THR A 94 -9.04 9.85 -1.11
C THR A 94 -9.36 10.35 -2.53
N VAL A 95 -8.79 11.50 -2.93
CA VAL A 95 -8.98 12.04 -4.29
C VAL A 95 -8.46 11.06 -5.36
N ARG A 96 -7.23 10.55 -5.19
CA ARG A 96 -6.63 9.57 -6.10
C ARG A 96 -7.40 8.25 -6.14
N LYS A 97 -7.94 7.80 -5.00
CA LYS A 97 -8.81 6.63 -4.94
C LYS A 97 -10.10 6.84 -5.74
N GLU A 98 -10.73 8.01 -5.64
CA GLU A 98 -11.94 8.30 -6.42
C GLU A 98 -11.66 8.44 -7.93
N GLU A 99 -10.49 8.96 -8.30
CA GLU A 99 -9.99 8.92 -9.67
C GLU A 99 -9.81 7.47 -10.17
N GLY A 100 -9.20 6.61 -9.36
CA GLY A 100 -9.11 5.17 -9.64
C GLY A 100 -10.48 4.52 -9.80
N ASN A 101 -11.47 4.86 -8.96
CA ASN A 101 -12.85 4.39 -9.07
C ASN A 101 -13.49 4.80 -10.40
N ARG A 102 -13.16 5.98 -10.93
CA ARG A 102 -13.64 6.46 -12.22
C ARG A 102 -13.06 5.62 -13.36
N PHE A 103 -11.74 5.42 -13.39
CA PHE A 103 -11.07 4.60 -14.42
C PHE A 103 -11.53 3.13 -14.36
N PHE A 104 -11.67 2.59 -13.16
CA PHE A 104 -12.17 1.23 -12.95
C PHE A 104 -13.57 1.02 -13.54
N ARG A 105 -14.48 1.98 -13.34
CA ARG A 105 -15.83 1.96 -13.94
C ARG A 105 -15.80 2.11 -15.47
N GLN A 106 -14.77 2.72 -16.02
CA GLN A 106 -14.54 2.86 -17.47
C GLN A 106 -13.85 1.63 -18.08
N ASN A 107 -13.53 0.61 -17.27
CA ASN A 107 -12.75 -0.56 -17.64
C ASN A 107 -11.31 -0.24 -18.09
N ASP A 108 -10.79 0.93 -17.72
CA ASP A 108 -9.40 1.32 -17.91
C ASP A 108 -8.58 0.87 -16.69
N MET A 109 -8.09 -0.38 -16.75
CA MET A 109 -7.42 -1.01 -15.62
C MET A 109 -6.02 -0.48 -15.35
N GLU A 110 -5.30 -0.04 -16.38
CA GLU A 110 -3.94 0.50 -16.19
C GLU A 110 -3.98 1.84 -15.45
N SER A 111 -4.84 2.76 -15.90
CA SER A 111 -5.03 4.04 -15.21
C SER A 111 -5.63 3.86 -13.82
N ALA A 112 -6.54 2.89 -13.65
CA ALA A 112 -7.09 2.58 -12.33
C ALA A 112 -6.00 2.08 -11.36
N LEU A 113 -5.16 1.14 -11.82
CA LEU A 113 -4.03 0.64 -11.05
C LEU A 113 -3.10 1.78 -10.64
N GLU A 114 -2.71 2.65 -11.57
CA GLU A 114 -1.84 3.78 -11.28
C GLU A 114 -2.42 4.71 -10.22
N ALA A 115 -3.68 5.15 -10.41
CA ALA A 115 -4.35 6.03 -9.47
C ALA A 115 -4.51 5.41 -8.07
N TYR A 116 -4.86 4.12 -7.98
CA TYR A 116 -4.95 3.44 -6.69
C TYR A 116 -3.59 3.23 -6.02
N THR A 117 -2.54 2.94 -6.78
CA THR A 117 -1.17 2.84 -6.25
C THR A 117 -0.71 4.18 -5.70
N LEU A 118 -0.98 5.29 -6.40
CA LEU A 118 -0.70 6.63 -5.89
C LEU A 118 -1.50 6.93 -4.62
N ALA A 119 -2.79 6.56 -4.56
CA ALA A 119 -3.58 6.70 -3.34
C ALA A 119 -2.94 6.01 -2.14
N VAL A 120 -2.58 4.72 -2.28
CA VAL A 120 -1.95 3.95 -1.20
C VAL A 120 -0.61 4.56 -0.76
N ARG A 121 0.18 5.11 -1.70
CA ARG A 121 1.45 5.78 -1.40
C ARG A 121 1.29 7.11 -0.69
N MET A 122 0.22 7.84 -0.97
CA MET A 122 -0.10 9.07 -0.26
C MET A 122 -0.51 8.73 1.17
N PHE A 123 -1.45 7.80 1.33
CA PHE A 123 -1.89 7.29 2.62
C PHE A 123 -2.53 5.89 2.43
N PRO A 124 -2.03 4.83 3.08
CA PRO A 124 -2.44 3.44 2.83
C PRO A 124 -3.75 3.08 3.54
N LEU A 125 -4.84 3.77 3.18
CA LEU A 125 -6.18 3.49 3.71
C LEU A 125 -6.66 2.10 3.28
N PRO A 126 -7.36 1.35 4.17
CA PRO A 126 -7.83 0.01 3.84
C PRO A 126 -8.72 -0.07 2.59
N ASP A 127 -9.57 0.92 2.35
CA ASP A 127 -10.44 0.93 1.17
C ASP A 127 -9.67 1.18 -0.14
N ALA A 128 -8.67 2.06 -0.13
CA ALA A 128 -7.76 2.28 -1.26
C ALA A 128 -6.94 1.01 -1.57
N GLN A 129 -6.40 0.35 -0.54
CA GLN A 129 -5.68 -0.92 -0.70
C GLN A 129 -6.57 -2.03 -1.25
N LEU A 130 -7.80 -2.13 -0.75
CA LEU A 130 -8.77 -3.11 -1.25
C LEU A 130 -9.17 -2.84 -2.70
N ASN A 131 -9.32 -1.58 -3.11
CA ASN A 131 -9.61 -1.23 -4.50
C ASN A 131 -8.41 -1.53 -5.41
N LEU A 132 -7.19 -1.21 -4.97
CA LEU A 132 -5.96 -1.61 -5.67
C LEU A 132 -5.88 -3.13 -5.85
N ALA A 133 -6.16 -3.89 -4.79
CA ALA A 133 -6.17 -5.35 -4.86
C ALA A 133 -7.21 -5.88 -5.86
N GLN A 134 -8.39 -5.27 -5.92
CA GLN A 134 -9.43 -5.64 -6.88
C GLN A 134 -9.01 -5.37 -8.33
N ALA A 135 -8.42 -4.20 -8.61
CA ALA A 135 -7.91 -3.86 -9.94
C ALA A 135 -6.73 -4.78 -10.33
N ALA A 136 -5.86 -5.11 -9.37
CA ALA A 136 -4.75 -6.02 -9.57
C ALA A 136 -5.22 -7.45 -9.90
N LEU A 137 -6.26 -7.95 -9.23
CA LEU A 137 -6.90 -9.24 -9.55
C LEU A 137 -7.45 -9.26 -10.98
N GLN A 138 -8.12 -8.18 -11.42
CA GLN A 138 -8.66 -8.08 -12.77
C GLN A 138 -7.59 -7.97 -13.85
N SER A 139 -6.40 -7.48 -13.48
CA SER A 139 -5.23 -7.37 -14.34
C SER A 139 -4.26 -8.54 -14.20
N TYR A 140 -4.63 -9.60 -13.48
CA TYR A 140 -3.80 -10.80 -13.24
C TYR A 140 -2.45 -10.51 -12.56
N ARG A 141 -2.39 -9.46 -11.74
CA ARG A 141 -1.23 -9.06 -10.90
C ARG A 141 -1.42 -9.58 -9.48
N TYR A 142 -1.31 -10.89 -9.30
CA TYR A 142 -1.74 -11.55 -8.06
C TYR A 142 -0.87 -11.22 -6.84
N GLU A 143 0.43 -11.00 -7.04
CA GLU A 143 1.35 -10.65 -5.97
C GLU A 143 0.96 -9.31 -5.32
N ILE A 144 0.61 -8.32 -6.16
CA ILE A 144 0.11 -7.02 -5.69
C ILE A 144 -1.21 -7.22 -4.94
N ALA A 145 -2.15 -7.97 -5.51
CA ALA A 145 -3.43 -8.21 -4.84
C ALA A 145 -3.27 -8.86 -3.46
N GLU A 146 -2.38 -9.86 -3.33
CA GLU A 146 -2.11 -10.51 -2.05
C GLU A 146 -1.48 -9.55 -1.05
N GLU A 147 -0.48 -8.77 -1.48
CA GLU A 147 0.21 -7.79 -0.63
C GLU A 147 -0.79 -6.75 -0.10
N GLN A 148 -1.55 -6.12 -0.99
CA GLN A 148 -2.46 -5.03 -0.60
C GLN A 148 -3.57 -5.51 0.33
N CYS A 149 -4.12 -6.71 0.13
CA CYS A 149 -5.08 -7.27 1.07
C CYS A 149 -4.42 -7.62 2.43
N THR A 150 -3.18 -8.08 2.43
CA THR A 150 -2.44 -8.38 3.67
C THR A 150 -2.13 -7.11 4.45
N ASP A 151 -1.69 -6.06 3.76
CA ASP A 151 -1.43 -4.76 4.35
C ASP A 151 -2.73 -4.18 4.94
N ALA A 152 -3.83 -4.18 4.18
CA ALA A 152 -5.13 -3.70 4.65
C ALA A 152 -5.61 -4.38 5.94
N LEU A 153 -5.44 -5.71 6.03
CA LEU A 153 -5.78 -6.50 7.23
C LEU A 153 -4.86 -6.23 8.43
N THR A 154 -3.65 -5.71 8.20
CA THR A 154 -2.62 -5.53 9.24
C THR A 154 -2.38 -4.07 9.63
N THR A 155 -3.00 -3.10 8.96
CA THR A 155 -2.97 -1.67 9.34
C THR A 155 -3.51 -1.41 10.75
N GLY A 156 -4.50 -2.20 11.19
CA GLY A 156 -5.28 -1.94 12.40
C GLY A 156 -6.36 -0.86 12.23
N LEU A 157 -6.49 -0.30 11.02
CA LEU A 157 -7.52 0.68 10.65
C LEU A 157 -8.82 0.03 10.17
N MET A 158 -8.76 -1.23 9.70
CA MET A 158 -9.91 -1.98 9.20
C MET A 158 -10.75 -2.59 10.33
N GLN A 159 -11.98 -2.10 10.50
CA GLN A 159 -12.91 -2.47 11.57
C GLN A 159 -14.20 -3.12 11.03
N SER A 160 -14.61 -2.78 9.81
CA SER A 160 -15.81 -3.30 9.17
C SER A 160 -15.65 -4.77 8.81
N ARG A 161 -16.56 -5.60 9.32
CA ARG A 161 -16.64 -7.03 8.99
C ARG A 161 -16.79 -7.27 7.48
N MET A 162 -17.56 -6.42 6.80
CA MET A 162 -17.73 -6.51 5.35
C MET A 162 -16.40 -6.25 4.61
N ASN A 163 -15.61 -5.28 5.07
CA ASN A 163 -14.32 -4.99 4.42
C ASN A 163 -13.28 -6.07 4.74
N GLN A 164 -13.31 -6.64 5.95
CA GLN A 164 -12.50 -7.81 6.29
C GLN A 164 -12.85 -9.01 5.41
N ALA A 165 -14.14 -9.30 5.19
CA ALA A 165 -14.57 -10.37 4.31
C ALA A 165 -14.10 -10.14 2.85
N LYS A 166 -14.24 -8.92 2.33
CA LYS A 166 -13.69 -8.55 1.01
C LYS A 166 -12.16 -8.74 0.94
N ALA A 167 -11.43 -8.38 1.99
CA ALA A 167 -9.99 -8.53 2.07
C ALA A 167 -9.57 -10.00 2.01
N TYR A 168 -10.17 -10.85 2.86
CA TYR A 168 -9.91 -12.27 2.87
C TYR A 168 -10.27 -12.93 1.53
N TYR A 169 -11.45 -12.66 1.00
CA TYR A 169 -11.88 -13.23 -0.28
C TYR A 169 -10.95 -12.86 -1.44
N ARG A 170 -10.59 -11.57 -1.56
CA ARG A 170 -9.67 -11.10 -2.61
C ARG A 170 -8.27 -11.71 -2.45
N ARG A 171 -7.76 -11.80 -1.21
CA ARG A 171 -6.47 -12.44 -0.92
C ARG A 171 -6.49 -13.94 -1.22
N ALA A 172 -7.59 -14.64 -0.92
CA ALA A 172 -7.76 -16.05 -1.25
C ALA A 172 -7.64 -16.29 -2.75
N LYS A 173 -8.31 -15.46 -3.57
CA LYS A 173 -8.22 -15.54 -5.03
C LYS A 173 -6.81 -15.30 -5.54
N ALA A 174 -6.10 -14.32 -5.00
CA ALA A 174 -4.72 -14.04 -5.33
C ALA A 174 -3.81 -15.24 -4.99
N ARG A 175 -3.89 -15.72 -3.73
CA ARG A 175 -3.12 -16.86 -3.22
C ARG A 175 -3.37 -18.14 -3.98
N ARG A 176 -4.62 -18.42 -4.36
CA ARG A 176 -4.99 -19.56 -5.21
C ARG A 176 -4.28 -19.51 -6.56
N CYS A 177 -4.20 -18.33 -7.18
CA CYS A 177 -3.50 -18.17 -8.46
C CYS A 177 -1.97 -18.21 -8.30
N LEU A 178 -1.45 -17.86 -7.13
CA LEU A 178 -0.03 -17.97 -6.77
C LEU A 178 0.38 -19.39 -6.30
N GLY A 179 -0.56 -20.33 -6.19
CA GLY A 179 -0.31 -21.69 -5.70
C GLY A 179 -0.20 -21.81 -4.18
N LYS A 180 -0.47 -20.74 -3.42
CA LYS A 180 -0.55 -20.72 -1.95
C LYS A 180 -1.89 -21.28 -1.48
N LEU A 181 -2.17 -22.53 -1.84
CA LEU A 181 -3.49 -23.15 -1.74
C LEU A 181 -3.98 -23.30 -0.31
N THR A 182 -3.10 -23.66 0.62
CA THR A 182 -3.45 -23.82 2.05
C THR A 182 -3.82 -22.47 2.67
N GLU A 183 -3.05 -21.42 2.38
CA GLU A 183 -3.35 -20.07 2.84
C GLU A 183 -4.60 -19.49 2.19
N ALA A 184 -4.84 -19.80 0.91
CA ALA A 184 -6.08 -19.44 0.22
C ALA A 184 -7.30 -20.08 0.89
N LEU A 185 -7.22 -21.37 1.26
CA LEU A 185 -8.29 -22.06 1.97
C LEU A 185 -8.58 -21.41 3.34
N GLY A 186 -7.53 -21.06 4.08
CA GLY A 186 -7.67 -20.34 5.36
C GLY A 186 -8.38 -18.99 5.20
N ASP A 187 -8.08 -18.25 4.13
CA ASP A 187 -8.77 -16.98 3.83
C ASP A 187 -10.25 -17.18 3.43
N ILE A 188 -10.59 -18.25 2.69
CA ILE A 188 -12.01 -18.57 2.39
C ILE A 188 -12.76 -18.92 3.67
N GLN A 189 -12.16 -19.71 4.57
CA GLN A 189 -12.75 -20.04 5.87
C GLN A 189 -12.97 -18.79 6.74
N ALA A 190 -12.00 -17.87 6.75
CA ALA A 190 -12.15 -16.59 7.44
C ALA A 190 -13.27 -15.74 6.84
N THR A 191 -13.44 -15.76 5.51
CA THR A 191 -14.55 -15.07 4.82
C THR A 191 -15.90 -15.66 5.22
N LEU A 192 -16.05 -17.00 5.18
CA LEU A 192 -17.27 -17.71 5.59
C LEU A 192 -17.65 -17.49 7.06
N ALA A 193 -16.67 -17.26 7.93
CA ALA A 193 -16.92 -16.92 9.33
C ALA A 193 -17.47 -15.49 9.52
N LEU A 194 -17.24 -14.60 8.56
CA LEU A 194 -17.70 -13.21 8.58
C LEU A 194 -19.03 -13.03 7.83
N GLU A 195 -19.16 -13.68 6.67
CA GLU A 195 -20.33 -13.66 5.80
C GLU A 195 -20.99 -15.05 5.83
N SER A 196 -22.13 -15.15 6.51
CA SER A 196 -22.78 -16.45 6.71
C SER A 196 -23.33 -17.03 5.40
N ASN A 197 -22.90 -18.26 5.08
CA ASN A 197 -23.52 -19.18 4.11
C ASN A 197 -23.64 -18.65 2.67
N ASP A 198 -22.50 -18.30 2.06
CA ASP A 198 -22.40 -18.01 0.62
C ASP A 198 -22.04 -19.27 -0.17
N HIS A 199 -22.91 -19.67 -1.10
CA HIS A 199 -22.71 -20.80 -2.00
C HIS A 199 -21.44 -20.65 -2.86
N PHE A 200 -21.12 -19.43 -3.33
CA PHE A 200 -19.94 -19.18 -4.15
C PHE A 200 -18.64 -19.40 -3.35
N LEU A 201 -18.64 -19.08 -2.06
CA LEU A 201 -17.48 -19.34 -1.18
C LEU A 201 -17.30 -20.84 -0.92
N GLN A 202 -18.40 -21.60 -0.84
CA GLN A 202 -18.35 -23.06 -0.71
C GLN A 202 -17.79 -23.71 -1.97
N GLU A 203 -18.19 -23.24 -3.15
CA GLU A 203 -17.63 -23.71 -4.44
C GLU A 203 -16.13 -23.40 -4.55
N GLU A 204 -15.69 -22.17 -4.21
CA GLU A 204 -14.28 -21.83 -4.21
C GLU A 204 -13.48 -22.67 -3.19
N SER A 205 -14.04 -22.93 -2.01
CA SER A 205 -13.41 -23.84 -1.03
C SER A 205 -13.28 -25.27 -1.58
N ALA A 206 -14.32 -25.79 -2.22
CA ALA A 206 -14.31 -27.14 -2.80
C ALA A 206 -13.28 -27.27 -3.92
N GLU A 207 -13.17 -26.25 -4.78
CA GLU A 207 -12.16 -26.21 -5.84
C GLU A 207 -10.73 -26.16 -5.26
N ILE A 208 -10.48 -25.39 -4.21
CA ILE A 208 -9.16 -25.37 -3.55
C ILE A 208 -8.82 -26.74 -2.95
N CYS A 209 -9.78 -27.36 -2.24
CA CYS A 209 -9.59 -28.71 -1.68
C CYS A 209 -9.30 -29.74 -2.77
N ARG A 210 -10.05 -29.72 -3.87
CA ARG A 210 -9.82 -30.60 -5.01
C ARG A 210 -8.40 -30.48 -5.55
N VAL A 211 -7.86 -29.26 -5.66
CA VAL A 211 -6.50 -29.03 -6.17
C VAL A 211 -5.45 -29.49 -5.15
N LEU A 212 -5.68 -29.31 -3.86
CA LEU A 212 -4.79 -29.79 -2.80
C LEU A 212 -4.64 -31.33 -2.79
N GLU A 213 -5.67 -32.06 -3.21
CA GLU A 213 -5.67 -33.52 -3.32
C GLU A 213 -4.92 -34.05 -4.56
N LEU A 214 -4.61 -33.19 -5.53
CA LEU A 214 -3.89 -33.58 -6.75
C LEU A 214 -2.41 -33.84 -6.47
N SER A 215 -1.76 -34.58 -7.38
CA SER A 215 -0.30 -34.75 -7.35
C SER A 215 0.42 -33.41 -7.55
N GLN A 216 1.70 -33.33 -7.16
CA GLN A 216 2.47 -32.09 -7.31
C GLN A 216 2.59 -31.64 -8.78
N GLU A 217 2.68 -32.58 -9.72
CA GLU A 217 2.75 -32.28 -11.16
C GLU A 217 1.44 -31.62 -11.65
N GLU A 218 0.30 -32.17 -11.22
CA GLU A 218 -1.03 -31.63 -11.55
C GLU A 218 -1.28 -30.28 -10.89
N GLN A 219 -0.84 -30.09 -9.64
CA GLN A 219 -0.89 -28.78 -8.97
C GLN A 219 -0.06 -27.74 -9.71
N THR A 220 1.14 -28.12 -10.15
CA THR A 220 2.01 -27.23 -10.94
C THR A 220 1.34 -26.87 -12.26
N SER A 221 0.77 -27.84 -12.97
CA SER A 221 0.02 -27.62 -14.20
C SER A 221 -1.18 -26.68 -13.99
N TYR A 222 -1.93 -26.88 -12.89
CA TYR A 222 -3.02 -26.01 -12.49
C TYR A 222 -2.57 -24.57 -12.28
N ILE A 223 -1.47 -24.35 -11.54
CA ILE A 223 -0.95 -23.00 -11.24
C ILE A 223 -0.44 -22.32 -12.52
N VAL A 224 0.29 -23.06 -13.36
CA VAL A 224 0.85 -22.52 -14.62
C VAL A 224 -0.26 -22.18 -15.62
N SER A 225 -1.39 -22.90 -15.59
CA SER A 225 -2.53 -22.61 -16.46
C SER A 225 -3.27 -21.30 -16.12
N ARG A 226 -3.03 -20.70 -14.95
CA ARG A 226 -3.69 -19.46 -14.55
C ARG A 226 -3.17 -18.28 -15.36
N PRO A 227 -4.05 -17.37 -15.81
CA PRO A 227 -3.62 -16.19 -16.55
C PRO A 227 -2.71 -15.36 -15.65
N LYS A 228 -1.60 -14.87 -16.19
CA LYS A 228 -0.71 -13.94 -15.48
C LYS A 228 -0.63 -12.66 -16.29
N ALA A 229 -0.44 -11.54 -15.62
CA ALA A 229 -0.20 -10.29 -16.31
C ALA A 229 1.00 -10.49 -17.25
N GLU A 230 0.86 -10.11 -18.51
CA GLU A 230 2.04 -9.99 -19.36
C GLU A 230 3.00 -9.02 -18.69
N ALA A 231 4.31 -9.29 -18.79
CA ALA A 231 5.32 -8.34 -18.37
C ALA A 231 5.27 -7.14 -19.32
N ALA A 232 4.28 -6.26 -19.14
CA ALA A 232 4.22 -4.97 -19.79
C ALA A 232 5.45 -4.19 -19.32
N ARG A 233 6.46 -4.23 -20.19
CA ARG A 233 7.79 -3.65 -20.06
C ARG A 233 7.66 -2.19 -19.65
N GLU A 234 8.36 -1.82 -18.58
CA GLU A 234 8.76 -0.46 -18.22
C GLU A 234 7.73 0.46 -17.54
N SER A 235 6.44 0.47 -17.92
CA SER A 235 5.46 1.44 -17.34
C SER A 235 5.21 1.24 -15.84
N TRP A 236 4.87 0.02 -15.42
CA TRP A 236 4.45 -0.24 -14.03
C TRP A 236 5.62 -0.21 -13.03
N ALA A 237 6.78 -0.75 -13.42
CA ALA A 237 7.98 -0.70 -12.58
C ALA A 237 8.48 0.74 -12.40
N GLY A 238 8.33 1.59 -13.42
CA GLY A 238 8.60 3.02 -13.32
C GLY A 238 7.65 3.72 -12.35
N ILE A 239 6.34 3.46 -12.48
CA ILE A 239 5.32 3.96 -11.52
C ILE A 239 5.67 3.49 -10.10
N LEU A 240 6.06 2.23 -9.92
CA LEU A 240 6.47 1.73 -8.61
C LEU A 240 7.78 2.37 -8.11
N ALA A 241 8.75 2.64 -8.97
CA ALA A 241 10.02 3.24 -8.56
C ALA A 241 9.93 4.76 -8.27
N MET A 242 8.97 5.47 -8.87
CA MET A 242 8.94 6.94 -8.84
C MET A 242 8.54 7.59 -7.50
N GLY A 243 8.15 6.83 -6.48
CA GLY A 243 7.67 7.41 -5.22
C GLY A 243 6.47 8.36 -5.44
N VAL A 244 6.26 9.31 -4.53
CA VAL A 244 5.25 10.37 -4.70
C VAL A 244 5.92 11.57 -5.38
N VAL A 245 5.62 11.78 -6.67
CA VAL A 245 6.22 12.86 -7.48
C VAL A 245 5.43 14.15 -7.41
N GLU A 246 4.11 14.07 -7.34
CA GLU A 246 3.21 15.23 -7.20
C GLU A 246 2.12 14.91 -6.18
N ILE A 247 1.88 15.84 -5.25
CA ILE A 247 0.75 15.78 -4.32
C ILE A 247 -0.25 16.83 -4.77
N ASP A 248 -1.24 16.40 -5.55
CA ASP A 248 -2.39 17.27 -5.87
C ASP A 248 -3.30 17.32 -4.64
N VAL A 249 -3.08 18.35 -3.81
CA VAL A 249 -4.02 18.74 -2.77
C VAL A 249 -4.86 19.87 -3.36
N PRO A 250 -6.14 19.62 -3.72
CA PRO A 250 -7.05 20.68 -4.15
C PRO A 250 -6.94 21.87 -3.20
N GLY A 251 -6.71 23.08 -3.76
CA GLY A 251 -6.46 24.32 -3.02
C GLY A 251 -7.63 24.84 -2.16
N SER A 252 -8.59 23.99 -1.83
CA SER A 252 -9.65 24.29 -0.88
C SER A 252 -9.07 24.31 0.53
N PHE A 253 -8.75 25.53 0.96
CA PHE A 253 -8.69 25.94 2.35
C PHE A 253 -9.83 25.24 3.14
N ASP A 254 -9.48 24.62 4.26
CA ASP A 254 -10.37 24.06 5.30
C ASP A 254 -10.78 22.57 5.22
N LEU A 255 -10.41 21.78 4.20
CA LEU A 255 -10.82 20.35 4.18
C LEU A 255 -10.12 19.49 5.25
N GLY A 256 -8.82 19.69 5.48
CA GLY A 256 -8.11 19.04 6.60
C GLY A 256 -8.67 19.46 7.96
N GLN A 257 -9.07 20.71 8.13
CA GLN A 257 -9.75 21.20 9.34
C GLN A 257 -11.17 20.60 9.49
N GLN A 258 -11.92 20.46 8.39
CA GLN A 258 -13.22 19.78 8.37
C GLN A 258 -13.08 18.29 8.72
N MET A 259 -12.06 17.61 8.21
CA MET A 259 -11.75 16.22 8.59
C MET A 259 -11.39 16.14 10.06
N ARG A 260 -10.54 17.05 10.59
CA ARG A 260 -10.21 17.10 12.03
C ARG A 260 -11.43 17.33 12.92
N ALA A 261 -12.40 18.13 12.45
CA ALA A 261 -13.65 18.38 13.15
C ALA A 261 -14.59 17.15 13.13
N GLN A 262 -14.38 16.24 12.18
CA GLN A 262 -15.05 14.95 12.12
C GLN A 262 -14.21 13.89 12.86
N GLY A 263 -14.85 12.80 13.30
CA GLY A 263 -14.09 11.65 13.82
C GLY A 263 -13.32 10.94 12.71
N PRO A 264 -12.31 10.11 13.05
CA PRO A 264 -11.61 9.31 12.07
C PRO A 264 -12.56 8.38 11.30
N PRO A 265 -12.31 8.15 10.00
CA PRO A 265 -13.14 7.27 9.19
C PRO A 265 -13.14 5.84 9.73
N MET A 266 -14.29 5.18 9.62
CA MET A 266 -14.48 3.79 10.00
C MET A 266 -14.43 2.93 8.74
N PHE A 267 -13.29 2.27 8.54
CA PHE A 267 -13.08 1.31 7.45
C PHE A 267 -13.46 -0.11 7.86
#